data_AF-A0A350CYE3-F1
#
_entry.id   AF-A0A350CYE3-F1
#
_cell.length_a   1.000
_cell.length_b   1.000
_cell.length_c   1.000
_cell.angle_alpha   90.00
_cell.angle_beta   90.00
_cell.angle_gamma   90.00
#
_symmetry.space_group_name_H-M   'P 1'
#
loop_
_entity.id
_entity.type
_entity.pdbx_description
1 polymer ?
#
loop_
_entity_poly.entity_id
_entity_poly.type
_entity_poly.pdbx_seq_one_letter_code
_entity_poly.pdbx_strand_id
1 'polypeptide(L)'
;MEKINDRLVQLEIDVLSANDKKATQNREKFIADGVLALNLVSSPGSGKTTLLCNTINKIKDQYKLAVIEGDQQTLNDAERIRATGCRAIQINTG
;
A
#
# COMPACT_ATOMS: atom_id res chain seq x y z
N MET A 1 14.93 24.51 -24.37
CA MET A 1 14.97 23.80 -23.07
C MET A 1 13.67 24.00 -22.27
N GLU A 2 13.08 25.19 -22.25
CA GLU A 2 11.83 25.51 -21.54
C GLU A 2 10.62 24.62 -21.92
N LYS A 3 10.31 24.48 -23.22
CA LYS A 3 9.16 23.66 -23.70
C LYS A 3 9.21 22.17 -23.33
N ILE A 4 10.40 21.61 -23.07
CA ILE A 4 10.53 20.19 -22.66
C ILE A 4 10.14 20.05 -21.19
N ASN A 5 10.49 21.04 -20.36
CA ASN A 5 10.16 21.06 -18.94
C ASN A 5 8.66 21.20 -18.72
N ASP A 6 7.99 22.05 -19.49
CA ASP A 6 6.53 22.24 -19.41
C ASP A 6 5.76 20.95 -19.75
N ARG A 7 6.23 20.21 -20.77
CA ARG A 7 5.62 18.93 -21.15
C ARG A 7 5.84 17.84 -20.10
N LEU A 8 7.00 17.82 -19.45
CA LEU A 8 7.29 16.88 -18.37
C LEU A 8 6.43 17.17 -17.14
N VAL A 9 6.33 18.44 -16.74
CA VAL A 9 5.45 18.87 -15.63
C VAL A 9 3.99 18.52 -15.93
N GLN A 10 3.51 18.77 -17.15
CA GLN A 10 2.14 18.42 -17.53
C GLN A 10 1.90 16.91 -17.46
N LEU A 11 2.85 16.09 -17.90
CA LEU A 11 2.74 14.64 -17.81
C LEU A 11 2.68 14.16 -16.36
N GLU A 12 3.52 14.70 -15.47
CA GLU A 12 3.48 14.37 -14.03
C GLU A 12 2.13 14.74 -13.41
N ILE A 13 1.59 15.92 -13.72
CA ILE A 13 0.27 16.36 -13.26
C ILE A 13 -0.82 15.41 -13.75
N ASP A 14 -0.78 15.01 -15.03
CA ASP A 14 -1.78 14.11 -15.61
C ASP A 14 -1.71 12.71 -14.95
N VAL A 15 -0.51 12.19 -14.68
CA VAL A 15 -0.30 10.91 -13.98
C VAL A 15 -0.82 10.98 -12.54
N LEU A 16 -0.49 12.04 -11.80
CA LEU A 16 -0.98 12.24 -10.43
C LEU A 16 -2.50 12.37 -10.40
N SER A 17 -3.09 13.12 -11.33
CA SER A 17 -4.54 13.28 -11.46
C SER A 17 -5.24 11.96 -11.77
N ALA A 18 -4.67 11.12 -12.65
CA ALA A 18 -5.20 9.80 -12.94
C ALA A 18 -5.14 8.89 -11.70
N ASN A 19 -4.06 8.96 -10.92
CA ASN A 19 -3.93 8.23 -9.66
C ASN A 19 -4.95 8.70 -8.61
N ASP A 20 -5.19 10.01 -8.48
CA ASP A 20 -6.16 10.55 -7.53
C ASP A 20 -7.59 10.10 -7.82
N LYS A 21 -7.95 9.99 -9.11
CA LYS A 21 -9.23 9.41 -9.54
C LYS A 21 -9.34 7.95 -9.09
N LYS A 22 -8.28 7.15 -9.25
CA LYS A 22 -8.24 5.75 -8.80
C LYS A 22 -8.28 5.62 -7.28
N ALA A 23 -7.54 6.47 -6.56
CA ALA A 23 -7.55 6.50 -5.10
C ALA A 23 -8.95 6.84 -4.56
N THR A 24 -9.68 7.75 -5.21
CA THR A 24 -11.06 8.08 -4.85
C THR A 24 -12.00 6.90 -5.06
N GLN A 25 -11.92 6.23 -6.22
CA GLN A 25 -12.70 5.01 -6.49
C GLN A 25 -12.42 3.90 -5.45
N ASN A 26 -11.16 3.72 -5.05
CA ASN A 26 -10.80 2.75 -4.01
C ASN A 26 -11.41 3.10 -2.66
N ARG A 27 -11.35 4.37 -2.24
CA ARG A 27 -11.95 4.84 -0.98
C ARG A 27 -13.45 4.62 -0.94
N GLU A 28 -14.15 5.00 -2.01
CA GLU A 28 -15.60 4.79 -2.14
C GLU A 28 -15.95 3.30 -2.03
N LYS A 29 -15.18 2.45 -2.70
CA LYS A 29 -15.35 0.99 -2.62
C LYS A 29 -15.11 0.45 -1.21
N PHE A 30 -14.03 0.87 -0.54
CA PHE A 30 -13.75 0.43 0.83
C PHE A 30 -14.86 0.85 1.80
N ILE A 31 -15.39 2.07 1.67
CA ILE A 31 -16.51 2.54 2.48
C ILE A 31 -17.76 1.71 2.22
N ALA A 32 -18.11 1.47 0.94
CA ALA A 32 -19.27 0.67 0.57
C ALA A 32 -19.18 -0.78 1.08
N ASP A 33 -17.97 -1.35 1.10
CA ASP A 33 -17.70 -2.71 1.56
C ASP A 33 -17.48 -2.79 3.10
N GLY A 34 -17.53 -1.66 3.83
CA GLY A 34 -17.30 -1.61 5.27
C GLY A 34 -15.86 -1.93 5.70
N VAL A 35 -14.88 -1.66 4.83
CA VAL A 35 -13.46 -1.95 5.03
C VAL A 35 -12.71 -0.70 5.50
N LEU A 36 -12.06 -0.78 6.65
CA LEU A 36 -11.06 0.21 7.06
C LEU A 36 -9.72 -0.09 6.34
N ALA A 37 -9.39 0.71 5.33
CA ALA A 37 -8.12 0.64 4.64
C ALA A 37 -7.11 1.64 5.24
N LEU A 38 -5.97 1.15 5.69
CA LEU A 38 -4.88 1.95 6.25
C LEU A 38 -3.66 1.91 5.32
N ASN A 39 -3.12 3.08 4.99
CA ASN A 39 -1.86 3.19 4.25
C ASN A 39 -0.73 3.53 5.21
N LEU A 40 0.30 2.68 5.30
CA LEU A 40 1.45 2.87 6.16
C LEU A 40 2.70 3.11 5.31
N VAL A 41 3.17 4.36 5.31
CA VAL A 41 4.37 4.80 4.58
C VAL A 41 5.46 5.15 5.59
N SER A 42 6.68 4.69 5.33
CA SER A 42 7.82 4.88 6.23
C SER A 42 9.14 4.75 5.48
N SER A 43 10.22 5.30 6.04
CA SER A 43 11.57 5.08 5.50
C SER A 43 11.98 3.60 5.54
N PRO A 44 12.84 3.14 4.62
CA PRO A 44 13.41 1.79 4.66
C PRO A 44 14.04 1.47 6.02
N GLY A 45 13.85 0.25 6.52
CA GLY A 45 14.44 -0.20 7.80
C GLY A 45 13.82 0.37 9.08
N SER A 46 12.80 1.24 8.99
CA SER A 46 12.12 1.84 10.16
C SER A 46 11.29 0.88 11.02
N GLY A 47 11.17 -0.39 10.62
CA GLY A 47 10.46 -1.42 11.37
C GLY A 47 8.98 -1.59 11.01
N LYS A 48 8.51 -1.05 9.88
CA LYS A 48 7.14 -1.22 9.35
C LYS A 48 6.63 -2.65 9.48
N THR A 49 7.40 -3.60 8.96
CA THR A 49 7.00 -5.02 8.90
C THR A 49 6.92 -5.62 10.30
N THR A 50 7.82 -5.26 11.21
CA THR A 50 7.77 -5.70 12.62
C THR A 50 6.52 -5.16 13.32
N LEU A 51 6.18 -3.88 13.11
CA LEU A 51 4.97 -3.28 13.64
C LEU A 51 3.71 -3.98 13.11
N LEU A 52 3.66 -4.26 11.80
CA LEU A 52 2.54 -4.96 11.18
C LEU A 52 2.36 -6.37 11.75
N CYS A 53 3.41 -7.19 11.79
CA CYS A 53 3.32 -8.55 12.30
C CYS A 53 2.83 -8.58 13.76
N ASN A 54 3.35 -7.68 14.61
CA ASN A 54 2.93 -7.58 16.01
C ASN A 54 1.47 -7.11 16.16
N THR A 55 1.05 -6.16 15.34
CA THR A 55 -0.33 -5.66 15.34
C THR A 55 -1.31 -6.75 14.93
N ILE A 56 -1.00 -7.47 13.85
CA ILE A 56 -1.81 -8.58 13.35
C ILE A 56 -1.96 -9.66 14.42
N ASN A 57 -0.87 -10.12 15.03
CA ASN A 57 -0.94 -11.16 16.07
C ASN A 57 -1.81 -10.77 17.27
N LYS A 58 -1.93 -9.47 17.58
CA LYS A 58 -2.77 -8.99 18.68
C LYS A 58 -4.27 -8.93 18.33
N ILE A 59 -4.63 -8.78 17.06
CA ILE A 59 -6.02 -8.45 16.68
C ILE A 59 -6.64 -9.40 15.64
N LYS A 60 -5.88 -10.36 15.10
CA LYS A 60 -6.34 -11.30 14.05
C LYS A 60 -7.53 -12.18 14.46
N ASP A 61 -7.73 -12.39 15.76
CA ASP A 61 -8.87 -13.17 16.27
C ASP A 61 -10.15 -12.33 16.41
N GLN A 62 -10.04 -11.00 16.31
CA GLN A 62 -11.16 -10.06 16.42
C GLN A 62 -11.58 -9.50 15.06
N TYR A 63 -10.66 -9.39 14.11
CA TYR A 63 -10.90 -8.76 12.81
C TYR A 63 -10.43 -9.63 11.65
N LYS A 64 -11.12 -9.53 10.52
CA LYS A 64 -10.63 -10.07 9.24
C LYS A 64 -9.57 -9.12 8.69
N LEU A 65 -8.33 -9.60 8.62
CA LEU A 65 -7.19 -8.80 8.19
C LEU A 65 -6.65 -9.28 6.84
N ALA A 66 -6.19 -8.32 6.05
CA ALA A 66 -5.40 -8.57 4.85
C ALA A 66 -4.34 -7.46 4.72
N VAL A 67 -3.18 -7.81 4.15
CA VAL A 67 -2.10 -6.85 3.88
C VAL A 67 -1.78 -6.82 2.40
N ILE A 68 -1.56 -5.63 1.89
CA ILE A 68 -0.99 -5.37 0.56
C ILE A 68 0.39 -4.78 0.79
N GLU A 69 1.44 -5.48 0.38
CA GLU A 69 2.82 -5.02 0.45
C GLU A 69 3.23 -4.45 -0.91
N GLY A 70 3.69 -3.20 -0.94
CA GLY A 70 4.19 -2.52 -2.13
C GLY A 70 5.68 -2.27 -2.00
N ASP A 71 6.50 -3.24 -2.38
CA ASP A 71 7.96 -3.12 -2.33
C ASP A 71 8.60 -3.68 -3.62
N GLN A 72 9.67 -3.03 -4.07
CA GLN A 72 10.56 -3.52 -5.13
C GLN A 72 11.46 -4.67 -4.63
N GLN A 73 11.77 -4.73 -3.33
CA GLN A 73 12.65 -5.74 -2.75
C GLN A 73 11.93 -6.90 -2.07
N THR A 74 12.12 -8.09 -2.65
CA THR A 74 11.98 -9.46 -2.09
C THR A 74 10.62 -9.88 -1.49
N LEU A 75 10.27 -11.15 -1.66
CA LEU A 75 9.08 -11.79 -1.06
C LEU A 75 9.11 -11.85 0.49
N ASN A 76 10.20 -11.43 1.12
CA ASN A 76 10.50 -11.68 2.52
C ASN A 76 9.48 -11.05 3.47
N ASP A 77 9.06 -9.81 3.21
CA ASP A 77 8.11 -9.13 4.08
C ASP A 77 6.70 -9.71 3.98
N ALA A 78 6.24 -10.03 2.77
CA ALA A 78 4.97 -10.73 2.57
C ALA A 78 4.96 -12.11 3.25
N GLU A 79 6.06 -12.88 3.17
CA GLU A 79 6.17 -14.18 3.85
C GLU A 79 6.18 -14.03 5.38
N ARG A 80 6.91 -13.06 5.93
CA ARG A 80 6.90 -12.75 7.37
C ARG A 80 5.50 -12.40 7.87
N ILE A 81 4.72 -11.69 7.06
CA ILE A 81 3.33 -11.38 7.39
C ILE A 81 2.46 -12.62 7.26
N ARG A 82 2.61 -13.44 6.22
CA ARG A 82 1.85 -14.71 6.06
C ARG A 82 2.09 -15.68 7.22
N ALA A 83 3.30 -15.72 7.76
CA ALA A 83 3.63 -16.53 8.93
C ALA A 83 2.80 -16.18 10.20
N THR A 84 2.18 -14.99 10.25
CA THR A 84 1.24 -14.63 11.32
C THR A 84 -0.16 -15.26 11.16
N GLY A 85 -0.43 -15.88 10.01
CA GLY A 85 -1.74 -16.38 9.59
C GLY A 85 -2.58 -15.37 8.79
N CYS A 86 -2.09 -14.15 8.59
CA CYS A 86 -2.77 -13.12 7.80
C CYS A 86 -2.57 -13.33 6.30
N ARG A 87 -3.59 -13.03 5.50
CA ARG A 87 -3.45 -13.00 4.05
C ARG A 87 -2.61 -11.79 3.63
N ALA A 88 -1.48 -12.01 2.98
CA ALA A 88 -0.65 -10.94 2.42
C ALA A 88 -0.45 -11.12 0.90
N ILE A 89 -0.62 -10.02 0.15
CA ILE A 89 -0.36 -9.95 -1.29
C ILE A 89 0.80 -8.98 -1.53
N GLN A 90 1.84 -9.44 -2.22
CA GLN A 90 2.93 -8.58 -2.70
C GLN A 90 2.53 -7.96 -4.04
N ILE A 91 2.70 -6.65 -4.15
CA ILE A 91 2.65 -5.89 -5.40
C ILE A 91 4.07 -5.39 -5.63
N ASN A 92 4.70 -5.83 -6.71
CA ASN A 92 5.98 -5.26 -7.13
C ASN A 92 5.70 -3.89 -7.76
N THR A 93 6.25 -2.85 -7.17
CA THR A 93 6.01 -1.46 -7.59
C THR A 93 6.93 -0.99 -8.72
N GLY A 94 7.94 -1.79 -9.11
CA GLY A 94 8.73 -1.60 -10.34
C GLY A 94 9.72 -0.46 -10.29
#